data_AF-M6RGR5-F1
#
_entry.id   AF-M6RGR5-F1
#
_cell.length_a   1.000
_cell.length_b   1.000
_cell.length_c   1.000
_cell.angle_alpha   90.00
_cell.angle_beta   90.00
_cell.angle_gamma   90.00
#
_symmetry.space_group_name_H-M   'P 1'
#
loop_
_entity.id
_entity.type
_entity.pdbx_description
1 polymer ?
#
loop_
_entity_poly.entity_id
_entity_poly.type
_entity_poly.pdbx_seq_one_letter_code
_entity_poly.pdbx_strand_id
1 'polypeptide(L)' 'KETMELLGGKYTLNRMPGVKVKGKQEPLQLYEVVWR' A
#
# COMPACT_ATOMS: atom_id res chain seq x y z
N LYS A 1 5.56 -8.47 -7.87
CA LYS A 1 4.12 -8.66 -7.58
C LYS A 1 3.71 -7.54 -6.65
N GLU A 2 2.79 -6.69 -7.09
CA GLU A 2 2.37 -5.52 -6.30
C GLU A 2 1.58 -5.97 -5.05
N THR A 3 1.70 -5.23 -3.95
CA THR A 3 0.98 -5.51 -2.68
C THR A 3 -0.53 -5.62 -2.88
N MET A 4 -1.10 -4.87 -3.84
CA MET A 4 -2.51 -5.00 -4.22
C MET A 4 -2.84 -6.36 -4.82
N GLU A 5 -1.98 -6.92 -5.66
CA GLU A 5 -2.24 -8.24 -6.28
C GLU A 5 -2.17 -9.37 -5.24
N LEU A 6 -1.29 -9.22 -4.23
CA LEU A 6 -1.12 -10.23 -3.19
C LEU A 6 -2.24 -10.19 -2.14
N LEU A 7 -2.79 -9.01 -1.85
CA LEU A 7 -3.72 -8.82 -0.73
C LEU A 7 -5.14 -8.43 -1.17
N GLY A 8 -5.35 -8.00 -2.41
CA GLY A 8 -6.61 -7.44 -2.93
C GLY A 8 -7.78 -8.43 -3.09
N GLY A 9 -7.57 -9.71 -2.82
CA GLY A 9 -8.65 -10.71 -2.73
C GLY A 9 -9.00 -11.12 -1.29
N LYS A 10 -8.12 -10.84 -0.31
CA LYS A 10 -8.29 -11.24 1.10
C LYS A 10 -8.73 -10.07 1.99
N TYR A 11 -8.31 -8.86 1.63
CA TYR A 11 -8.63 -7.64 2.36
C TYR A 11 -9.04 -6.53 1.41
N THR A 12 -9.90 -5.62 1.89
CA THR A 12 -10.18 -4.38 1.16
C THR A 12 -9.01 -3.43 1.42
N LEU A 13 -8.35 -2.98 0.36
CA LEU A 13 -7.19 -2.10 0.46
C LEU A 13 -7.54 -0.70 -0.05
N ASN A 14 -7.34 0.33 0.77
CA ASN A 14 -7.44 1.73 0.37
C ASN A 14 -6.05 2.27 0.03
N ARG A 15 -5.88 2.80 -1.17
CA ARG A 15 -4.61 3.38 -1.60
C ARG A 15 -4.36 4.71 -0.89
N MET A 16 -3.23 4.79 -0.19
CA MET A 16 -2.83 6.01 0.52
C MET A 16 -1.85 6.85 -0.32
N PRO A 17 -1.70 8.15 0.00
CA PRO A 17 -0.66 8.99 -0.60
C PRO A 17 0.72 8.35 -0.43
N GLY A 18 1.57 8.44 -1.46
CA GLY A 18 2.93 7.95 -1.38
C GLY A 18 3.74 8.73 -0.35
N VAL A 19 4.39 8.04 0.58
CA VAL A 19 5.17 8.68 1.65
C VAL A 19 6.65 8.63 1.31
N LYS A 20 7.31 9.79 1.36
CA LYS A 20 8.76 9.88 1.19
C LYS A 20 9.46 9.48 2.48
N VAL A 21 10.05 8.28 2.49
CA VAL A 21 10.80 7.77 3.64
C VAL A 21 12.26 8.21 3.53
N LYS A 22 12.82 8.71 4.64
CA LYS A 22 14.23 9.11 4.69
C LYS A 22 15.12 7.88 4.39
N GLY A 23 15.93 7.97 3.33
CA GLY A 23 16.78 6.86 2.87
C GLY A 23 16.25 6.08 1.67
N LYS A 24 15.03 6.37 1.18
CA LYS A 24 14.51 5.84 -0.09
C LYS A 24 14.37 6.96 -1.12
N GLN A 25 14.85 6.69 -2.33
CA GLN A 25 14.80 7.67 -3.44
C GLN A 25 13.38 7.79 -4.00
N GLU A 26 12.64 6.67 -4.06
CA GLU A 26 11.26 6.61 -4.53
C GLU A 26 10.25 6.66 -3.35
N PRO A 27 9.11 7.36 -3.52
CA PRO A 27 8.05 7.40 -2.53
C PRO A 27 7.44 6.00 -2.35
N LEU A 28 7.26 5.59 -1.09
CA LEU A 28 6.71 4.28 -0.77
C LEU A 28 5.19 4.32 -0.95
N GLN A 29 4.67 3.42 -1.78
CA GLN A 29 3.22 3.26 -1.95
C GLN A 29 2.65 2.51 -0.74
N LEU A 30 1.77 3.18 0.00
CA LEU A 30 1.08 2.61 1.17
C LEU A 30 -0.36 2.23 0.83
N TYR A 31 -0.86 1.24 1.56
CA TYR A 31 -2.25 0.79 1.50
C TYR A 31 -2.77 0.60 2.92
N GLU A 32 -3.95 1.13 3.20
CA GLU A 32 -4.69 0.88 4.43
C GLU A 32 -5.55 -0.36 4.26
N VAL A 33 -5.51 -1.26 5.25
CA VAL A 33 -6.30 -2.49 5.24
C VAL A 33 -7.60 -2.24 5.97
N VAL A 34 -8.73 -2.31 5.26
CA VAL A 34 -10.06 -2.12 5.83
C VAL A 34 -10.73 -3.47 6.06
N TRP A 35 -11.19 -3.68 7.28
CA TRP A 35 -11.97 -4.84 7.70
C TRP A 35 -13.40 -4.35 7.96
N ARG A 36 -14.40 -5.02 7.37
CA ARG A 36 -15.83 -4.75 7.62
C ARG A 36 -16.42 -5.84 8.49
#